data_AF-A0A7V0QBZ7-F1
#
_entry.id   AF-A0A7V0QBZ7-F1
#
_cell.length_a   1.000
_cell.length_b   1.000
_cell.length_c   1.000
_cell.angle_alpha   90.00
_cell.angle_beta   90.00
_cell.angle_gamma   90.00
#
_symmetry.space_group_name_H-M   'P 1'
#
loop_
_entity.id
_entity.type
_entity.pdbx_description
1 polymer ?
#
loop_
_entity_poly.entity_id
_entity_poly.type
_entity_poly.pdbx_seq_one_letter_code
_entity_poly.pdbx_strand_id
1 'polypeptide(L)' 'MIKRKLEKIIIHSLTHFPIVGILGSRQVGKTTLAKVIQKRFPESIYIDLELPSDANKLQEPELY' A
#
# COMPACT_ATOMS: atom_id res chain seq x y z
N MET A 1 -3.12 4.95 17.97
CA MET A 1 -2.42 4.07 17.00
C MET A 1 -0.92 4.26 17.15
N ILE A 2 -0.12 3.19 17.16
CA ILE A 2 1.34 3.27 17.38
C ILE A 2 2.03 3.82 16.11
N LYS A 3 2.93 4.79 16.27
CA LYS A 3 3.73 5.34 15.17
C LYS A 3 4.76 4.31 14.70
N ARG A 4 4.65 3.86 13.45
CA ARG A 4 5.54 2.83 12.89
C ARG A 4 6.82 3.48 12.37
N LYS A 5 7.99 3.03 12.84
CA LYS A 5 9.30 3.53 12.35
C LYS A 5 9.47 3.36 10.83
N LEU A 6 8.93 2.26 10.28
CA LEU A 6 8.98 1.95 8.85
C LEU A 6 8.22 2.95 7.97
N GLU A 7 7.25 3.72 8.51
CA GLU A 7 6.49 4.71 7.73
C GLU A 7 7.43 5.70 7.03
N LYS A 8 8.39 6.27 7.77
CA LYS A 8 9.36 7.22 7.22
C LYS A 8 10.26 6.58 6.15
N ILE A 9 10.67 5.34 6.38
CA ILE A 9 11.56 4.61 5.46
C ILE A 9 10.83 4.32 4.15
N ILE A 10 9.56 3.91 4.21
CA ILE A 10 8.77 3.62 3.01
C ILE A 10 8.51 4.90 2.21
N ILE A 11 8.13 6.00 2.88
CA ILE A 11 7.92 7.29 2.19
C ILE A 11 9.21 7.75 1.50
N HIS A 12 10.35 7.66 2.18
CA HIS A 12 11.64 7.99 1.59
C HIS A 12 12.02 7.05 0.43
N SER A 13 11.70 5.76 0.54
CA SER A 13 11.97 4.80 -0.55
C SER A 13 11.11 5.10 -1.78
N LEU A 14 9.85 5.52 -1.59
CA LEU A 14 8.95 5.92 -2.68
C LEU A 14 9.42 7.19 -3.42
N THR A 15 10.31 8.01 -2.85
CA THR A 15 10.91 9.13 -3.60
C THR A 15 12.06 8.69 -4.51
N HIS A 16 12.58 7.48 -4.34
CA HIS A 16 13.74 6.96 -5.09
C HIS A 16 13.39 5.80 -6.00
N PHE A 17 12.35 5.03 -5.65
CA PHE A 17 11.93 3.84 -6.37
C PHE A 17 10.45 3.95 -6.77
N PRO A 18 10.09 3.52 -7.99
CA PRO A 18 8.70 3.57 -8.44
C PRO A 18 7.78 2.61 -7.66
N ILE A 19 8.34 1.56 -7.04
CA ILE A 19 7.59 0.52 -6.33
C ILE A 19 8.33 0.17 -5.04
N VAL A 20 7.59 0.02 -3.93
CA VAL A 20 8.13 -0.42 -2.63
C VAL A 20 7.31 -1.59 -2.08
N GLY A 21 7.96 -2.73 -1.85
CA GLY A 21 7.34 -3.90 -1.24
C GLY A 21 7.42 -3.88 0.30
N ILE A 22 6.30 -4.18 0.98
CA ILE A 22 6.26 -4.33 2.45
C ILE A 22 6.17 -5.82 2.78
N LEU A 23 7.28 -6.40 3.23
CA LEU A 23 7.38 -7.83 3.56
C LEU A 23 7.27 -8.09 5.08
N GLY A 24 6.88 -9.30 5.45
CA GLY A 24 6.81 -9.75 6.84
C GLY A 24 5.74 -10.80 7.11
N SER A 25 5.80 -11.43 8.29
CA SER A 25 4.88 -12.52 8.69
C SER A 25 3.40 -12.09 8.66
N ARG A 26 2.48 -13.07 8.64
CA ARG A 26 1.03 -12.80 8.74
C ARG A 26 0.71 -12.05 10.04
N GLN A 27 -0.28 -11.16 9.99
CA GLN A 27 -0.81 -10.40 11.15
C GLN A 27 0.15 -9.42 11.85
N VAL A 28 1.35 -9.14 11.32
CA VAL A 28 2.27 -8.12 11.91
C VAL A 28 1.85 -6.65 11.68
N GLY A 29 0.75 -6.43 10.96
CA GLY A 29 0.19 -5.10 10.67
C GLY A 29 0.68 -4.46 9.36
N LYS A 30 1.06 -5.25 8.35
CA LYS A 30 1.48 -4.76 7.02
C LYS A 30 0.39 -3.92 6.35
N THR A 31 -0.83 -4.47 6.26
CA THR A 31 -2.00 -3.80 5.70
C THR A 31 -2.34 -2.52 6.46
N THR A 32 -2.23 -2.54 7.79
CA THR A 32 -2.42 -1.35 8.62
C THR A 32 -1.41 -0.26 8.29
N LEU A 33 -0.13 -0.62 8.08
CA LEU A 33 0.91 0.32 7.69
C LEU A 33 0.65 0.91 6.29
N ALA A 34 0.24 0.08 5.33
CA ALA A 34 -0.13 0.55 3.99
C ALA A 34 -1.26 1.59 4.04
N LYS A 35 -2.32 1.33 4.83
CA LYS A 35 -3.42 2.31 5.05
C LYS A 35 -2.99 3.59 5.75
N VAL A 36 -1.98 3.54 6.61
CA VAL A 36 -1.39 4.77 7.21
C VAL A 36 -0.65 5.57 6.16
N ILE A 37 0.14 4.91 5.32
CA ILE A 37 0.91 5.56 4.26
C ILE A 37 -0.04 6.19 3.25
N GLN A 38 -1.12 5.51 2.87
CA GLN A 38 -2.16 6.02 1.98
C GLN A 38 -2.68 7.40 2.41
N LYS A 39 -2.85 7.65 3.72
CA LYS A 39 -3.30 8.96 4.24
C LYS A 39 -2.37 10.12 3.90
N ARG A 40 -1.12 9.85 3.51
CA ARG A 40 -0.17 10.86 3.05
C ARG A 40 -0.23 11.12 1.54
N PHE A 41 -0.94 10.29 0.80
CA PHE A 41 -1.13 10.36 -0.64
C PHE A 41 -2.64 10.39 -0.94
N PRO A 42 -3.29 11.56 -0.81
CA PRO A 42 -4.75 11.66 -0.93
C PRO A 42 -5.29 11.16 -2.28
N GLU A 43 -4.51 11.32 -3.36
CA GLU A 43 -4.83 10.85 -4.71
C GLU A 43 -4.46 9.38 -4.97
N SER A 44 -4.10 8.61 -3.93
CA SER A 44 -3.68 7.22 -4.12
C SER A 44 -4.85 6.24 -4.19
N ILE A 45 -4.75 5.31 -5.13
CA ILE A 45 -5.68 4.18 -5.25
C ILE A 45 -5.20 3.03 -4.36
N TYR A 46 -6.10 2.51 -3.52
CA TYR A 46 -5.85 1.31 -2.73
C TYR A 46 -6.60 0.14 -3.36
N ILE A 47 -5.85 -0.92 -3.67
CA ILE A 47 -6.37 -2.14 -4.28
C ILE A 47 -6.09 -3.29 -3.32
N ASP A 48 -7.14 -3.93 -2.80
CA ASP A 48 -7.01 -5.12 -1.97
C ASP A 48 -7.06 -6.39 -2.83
N LEU A 49 -5.93 -7.03 -3.05
CA LEU A 49 -5.86 -8.25 -3.87
C LEU A 49 -6.54 -9.47 -3.23
N GLU A 50 -6.92 -9.40 -1.96
CA GLU A 50 -7.73 -10.43 -1.31
C GLU A 50 -9.23 -10.27 -1.65
N LEU A 51 -9.65 -9.11 -2.17
CA LEU A 51 -11.02 -8.85 -2.61
C LEU A 51 -11.14 -9.09 -4.13
N PRO A 52 -11.99 -10.04 -4.58
CA PRO A 52 -12.15 -10.33 -6.01
C PRO A 52 -12.52 -9.11 -6.86
N SER A 53 -13.36 -8.21 -6.33
CA SER A 53 -13.75 -6.97 -7.02
C SER A 53 -12.58 -6.02 -7.26
N ASP A 54 -11.64 -5.94 -6.33
CA ASP A 54 -10.46 -5.09 -6.45
C ASP A 54 -9.41 -5.76 -7.34
N ALA A 55 -9.24 -7.08 -7.22
CA ALA A 55 -8.37 -7.85 -8.11
C ALA A 55 -8.81 -7.72 -9.59
N ASN A 56 -10.11 -7.73 -9.87
CA ASN A 56 -10.65 -7.58 -11.22
C ASN A 56 -10.32 -6.21 -11.85
N LYS A 57 -10.16 -5.14 -11.05
CA LYS A 57 -9.73 -3.82 -11.57
C LYS A 57 -8.36 -3.87 -12.24
N LEU A 58 -7.51 -4.82 -11.86
CA LEU A 58 -6.19 -5.02 -12.46
C LEU A 58 -6.22 -5.88 -13.73
N GLN A 59 -7.31 -6.59 -14.00
CA GLN A 59 -7.44 -7.40 -15.21
C GLN A 59 -7.80 -6.55 -16.44
N GLU A 60 -8.49 -5.43 -16.25
CA GLU A 60 -8.84 -4.49 -17.31
C GLU A 60 -8.40 -3.05 -16.96
N PRO A 61 -7.08 -2.76 -17.00
CA PRO A 61 -6.53 -1.48 -16.56
C PRO A 61 -6.85 -0.30 -17.48
N GLU A 62 -7.48 -0.52 -18.64
CA GLU A 62 -7.91 0.56 -19.55
C GLU A 62 -9.33 1.08 -19.24
N LEU A 63 -10.10 0.37 -18.41
CA LEU A 63 -11.49 0.73 -18.05
C LEU A 63 -11.58 1.59 -16.78
N TYR A 64 -10.46 1.81 -16.06
CA TYR A 64 -10.37 2.49 -14.76
C TYR A 64 -9.10 3.34 -14.65
#